data_AF-A0A7V1FYF5-F1
#
_entry.id   AF-A0A7V1FYF5-F1
#
_cell.length_a   1.000
_cell.length_b   1.000
_cell.length_c   1.000
_cell.angle_alpha   90.00
_cell.angle_beta   90.00
_cell.angle_gamma   90.00
#
_symmetry.space_group_name_H-M   'P 1'
#
loop_
_entity.id
_entity.type
_entity.pdbx_description
1 polymer ?
#
loop_
_entity_poly.entity_id
_entity_poly.type
_entity_poly.pdbx_seq_one_letter_code
_entity_poly.pdbx_strand_id
1 'polypeptide(L)'
;MKKLQTMIFTVSVVLLAFSSVCFADTFTNRQTKEVLHGYATSQTEGGKTIVHTQEKGKVLLNPAEWDVVADRLGRNNEVIVLTLDDQIALEIETRAMEQAIVKASDDGPLYILLEIDTPGGRTDLAQRICAAIIEAGNCQVIAFIKGGKYGGAISAGAAVALACDKVYMADNTVIGAATMITVSNTGPKDLKETYGEAVGEKFSSIWRAYLASLAEQNGRPGLLARAMVDKDIEAIEVAEAEKRLFIEPVNKRPNQRIVHTWSEKGSLLTLTAAEAVKCEIADKIVNSRQELLRDLGAEGAEIVINDDIQKAGKELKRAKLRVGKLSKSLDLKIKQIGYAPPMPKALKILRNAKSDYKTLITLAKRYPDLYINIQFLEEQLNSVEAVYQEAKMQRKMRK
;
A
#
# COMPACT_ATOMS: atom_id res chain seq x y z
N MET A 1 4.40 53.91 -53.53
CA MET A 1 2.99 54.05 -53.95
C MET A 1 2.48 52.70 -54.43
N LYS A 2 1.52 52.11 -53.67
CA LYS A 2 0.47 51.10 -54.06
C LYS A 2 0.96 49.77 -54.68
N LYS A 3 0.54 48.55 -54.29
CA LYS A 3 -0.49 47.96 -53.40
C LYS A 3 -0.05 46.49 -53.19
N LEU A 4 0.03 45.92 -51.99
CA LEU A 4 -1.04 45.34 -51.17
C LEU A 4 -1.70 44.08 -51.76
N GLN A 5 -1.27 42.89 -51.29
CA GLN A 5 -2.10 41.71 -51.04
C GLN A 5 -1.31 40.76 -50.09
N THR A 6 -1.50 40.89 -48.77
CA THR A 6 -2.31 39.99 -47.91
C THR A 6 -1.68 38.62 -47.67
N MET A 7 -0.94 38.46 -46.58
CA MET A 7 -1.17 37.32 -45.68
C MET A 7 -0.72 37.69 -44.26
N ILE A 8 -1.73 37.90 -43.44
CA ILE A 8 -1.71 38.25 -42.02
C ILE A 8 -2.14 36.99 -41.28
N PHE A 9 -1.39 36.65 -40.24
CA PHE A 9 -1.73 35.77 -39.11
C PHE A 9 -1.89 34.26 -39.39
N THR A 10 -0.96 33.49 -38.82
CA THR A 10 -1.37 32.47 -37.84
C THR A 10 -0.31 32.33 -36.75
N VAL A 11 -0.68 32.93 -35.63
CA VAL A 11 -0.21 32.76 -34.26
C VAL A 11 0.45 31.40 -33.99
N SER A 12 1.68 31.47 -33.52
CA SER A 12 2.36 30.42 -32.76
C SER A 12 1.50 29.99 -31.58
N VAL A 13 0.85 28.84 -31.68
CA VAL A 13 0.32 28.15 -30.49
C VAL A 13 1.41 27.19 -30.02
N VAL A 14 2.30 27.71 -29.18
CA VAL A 14 3.05 26.89 -28.23
C VAL A 14 2.03 26.39 -27.22
N LEU A 15 1.49 25.19 -27.46
CA LEU A 15 0.71 24.47 -26.47
C LEU A 15 1.70 23.86 -25.45
N LEU A 16 2.20 24.71 -24.56
CA LEU A 16 2.68 24.28 -23.26
C LEU A 16 1.44 23.80 -22.50
N ALA A 17 1.15 22.50 -22.61
CA ALA A 17 0.13 21.84 -21.80
C ALA A 17 0.62 21.81 -20.34
N PHE A 18 0.40 22.92 -19.63
CA PHE A 18 0.44 22.92 -18.17
C PHE A 18 -0.70 22.03 -17.67
N SER A 19 -0.31 20.89 -17.09
CA SER A 19 -1.00 20.09 -16.07
C SER A 19 -2.47 20.43 -15.78
N SER A 20 -3.39 19.79 -16.49
CA SER A 20 -4.75 19.62 -15.99
C SER A 20 -4.81 18.34 -15.16
N VAL A 21 -4.62 18.45 -13.84
CA VAL A 21 -4.88 17.34 -12.93
C VAL A 21 -6.11 17.67 -12.09
N CYS A 22 -7.22 17.01 -12.40
CA CYS A 22 -8.46 16.98 -11.61
C CYS A 22 -9.24 15.72 -11.99
N PHE A 23 -9.61 14.88 -11.03
CA PHE A 23 -10.42 13.67 -11.27
C PHE A 23 -11.65 13.69 -10.36
N ALA A 24 -12.84 13.79 -10.94
CA ALA A 24 -14.08 12.99 -10.86
C ALA A 24 -14.41 12.55 -12.28
N ASP A 25 -15.57 11.99 -12.55
CA ASP A 25 -15.87 11.44 -13.86
C ASP A 25 -17.02 12.24 -14.48
N THR A 26 -16.70 12.98 -15.54
CA THR A 26 -17.71 13.44 -16.49
C THR A 26 -17.97 12.28 -17.43
N PHE A 27 -19.14 11.66 -17.29
CA PHE A 27 -19.62 10.60 -18.16
C PHE A 27 -20.40 11.21 -19.31
N THR A 28 -19.88 11.11 -20.53
CA THR A 28 -20.58 11.54 -21.74
C THR A 28 -21.05 10.33 -22.53
N ASN A 29 -22.36 10.14 -22.68
CA ASN A 29 -22.90 9.03 -23.46
C ASN A 29 -22.53 9.20 -24.94
N ARG A 30 -21.96 8.16 -25.53
CA ARG A 30 -21.44 8.20 -26.90
C ARG A 30 -22.52 8.48 -27.93
N GLN A 31 -23.74 7.98 -27.71
CA GLN A 31 -24.87 8.07 -28.64
C GLN A 31 -25.78 9.27 -28.34
N THR A 32 -26.26 9.38 -27.10
CA THR A 32 -27.26 10.40 -26.73
C THR A 32 -26.64 11.76 -26.45
N LYS A 33 -25.31 11.80 -26.24
CA LYS A 33 -24.57 12.98 -25.76
C LYS A 33 -25.03 13.49 -24.40
N GLU A 34 -25.74 12.66 -23.65
CA GLU A 34 -26.03 12.92 -22.24
C GLU A 34 -24.74 13.05 -21.44
N VAL A 35 -24.71 14.01 -20.52
CA VAL A 35 -23.58 14.25 -19.62
C VAL A 35 -24.05 14.04 -18.18
N LEU A 36 -23.29 13.24 -17.42
CA LEU A 36 -23.49 13.04 -16.00
C LEU A 36 -22.18 13.33 -15.27
N HIS A 37 -22.27 13.96 -14.10
CA HIS A 37 -21.11 14.30 -13.28
C HIS A 37 -21.16 13.48 -11.99
N GLY A 38 -20.08 12.76 -11.69
CA GLY A 38 -20.12 11.79 -10.60
C GLY A 38 -18.83 11.03 -10.39
N TYR A 39 -18.95 9.86 -9.78
CA TYR A 39 -17.85 8.91 -9.62
C TYR A 39 -18.35 7.48 -9.79
N ALA A 40 -17.55 6.66 -10.47
CA ALA A 40 -17.76 5.23 -10.53
C ALA A 40 -17.32 4.56 -9.22
N THR A 41 -17.95 3.43 -8.90
CA THR A 41 -17.53 2.54 -7.79
C THR A 41 -16.94 1.26 -8.36
N SER A 42 -16.22 0.50 -7.54
CA SER A 42 -15.76 -0.84 -7.83
C SER A 42 -16.90 -1.87 -7.98
N GLN A 43 -18.11 -1.50 -7.53
CA GLN A 43 -19.25 -2.40 -7.46
C GLN A 43 -20.01 -2.47 -8.79
N THR A 44 -20.48 -3.67 -9.12
CA THR A 44 -21.28 -3.93 -10.31
C THR A 44 -22.60 -4.62 -9.99
N GLU A 45 -23.63 -4.30 -10.76
CA GLU A 45 -24.96 -4.90 -10.65
C GLU A 45 -25.44 -5.27 -12.06
N GLY A 46 -25.69 -6.57 -12.30
CA GLY A 46 -26.09 -7.06 -13.62
C GLY A 46 -25.05 -6.80 -14.73
N GLY A 47 -23.76 -6.78 -14.39
CA GLY A 47 -22.67 -6.49 -15.33
C GLY A 47 -22.47 -5.00 -15.65
N LYS A 48 -23.22 -4.11 -14.99
CA LYS A 48 -23.07 -2.66 -15.11
C LYS A 48 -22.40 -2.07 -13.88
N THR A 49 -21.57 -1.05 -14.07
CA THR A 49 -20.90 -0.33 -12.98
C THR A 49 -21.90 0.56 -12.25
N ILE A 50 -21.84 0.54 -10.92
CA ILE A 50 -22.59 1.49 -10.09
C ILE A 50 -21.86 2.84 -10.12
N VAL A 51 -22.58 3.89 -10.53
CA VAL A 51 -22.09 5.27 -10.61
C VAL A 51 -23.00 6.17 -9.79
N HIS A 52 -22.40 7.02 -8.96
CA HIS A 52 -23.11 8.06 -8.20
C HIS A 52 -22.97 9.38 -8.94
N THR A 53 -24.10 9.99 -9.29
CA THR A 53 -24.16 11.22 -10.12
C THR A 53 -24.93 12.33 -9.42
N GLN A 54 -24.60 13.58 -9.71
CA GLN A 54 -25.32 14.74 -9.19
C GLN A 54 -26.72 14.86 -9.79
N GLU A 55 -26.87 14.52 -11.07
CA GLU A 55 -28.11 14.70 -11.82
C GLU A 55 -29.16 13.65 -11.48
N LYS A 56 -28.73 12.40 -11.25
CA LYS A 56 -29.63 11.25 -11.16
C LYS A 56 -29.41 10.38 -9.91
N GLY A 57 -28.48 10.73 -9.03
CA GLY A 57 -28.09 9.89 -7.92
C GLY A 57 -27.43 8.61 -8.41
N LYS A 58 -27.78 7.45 -7.82
CA LYS A 58 -27.23 6.14 -8.20
C LYS A 58 -27.79 5.68 -9.55
N VAL A 59 -26.91 5.43 -10.51
CA VAL A 59 -27.23 4.87 -11.83
C VAL A 59 -26.36 3.64 -12.13
N LEU A 60 -26.83 2.78 -13.04
CA LEU A 60 -26.10 1.61 -13.54
C LEU A 60 -25.65 1.87 -14.97
N LEU A 61 -24.36 2.07 -15.17
CA LEU A 61 -23.79 2.40 -16.49
C LEU A 61 -23.02 1.20 -17.06
N ASN A 62 -23.16 0.98 -18.37
CA ASN A 62 -22.27 0.10 -19.11
C ASN A 62 -21.06 0.92 -19.58
N PRO A 63 -19.83 0.70 -19.07
CA PRO A 63 -18.68 1.53 -19.40
C PRO A 63 -18.39 1.65 -20.90
N ALA A 64 -18.79 0.68 -21.72
CA ALA A 64 -18.59 0.72 -23.18
C ALA A 64 -19.42 1.81 -23.90
N GLU A 65 -20.47 2.31 -23.27
CA GLU A 65 -21.40 3.30 -23.84
C GLU A 65 -21.03 4.75 -23.51
N TRP A 66 -20.05 4.96 -22.62
CA TRP A 66 -19.73 6.27 -22.06
C TRP A 66 -18.27 6.60 -22.29
N ASP A 67 -18.01 7.82 -22.72
CA ASP A 67 -16.69 8.42 -22.61
C ASP A 67 -16.55 9.02 -21.22
N VAL A 68 -15.50 8.62 -20.50
CA VAL A 68 -15.24 9.08 -19.14
C VAL A 68 -14.07 10.05 -19.17
N VAL A 69 -14.31 11.28 -18.72
CA VAL A 69 -13.28 12.30 -18.57
C VAL A 69 -13.11 12.64 -17.10
N ALA A 70 -11.87 12.62 -16.67
CA ALA A 70 -11.42 13.10 -15.38
C ALA A 70 -11.75 14.60 -15.13
N ASP A 71 -12.64 14.91 -14.20
CA ASP A 71 -12.98 16.25 -13.71
C ASP A 71 -13.68 16.19 -12.35
N ARG A 72 -13.33 17.03 -11.36
CA ARG A 72 -13.84 17.00 -9.98
C ARG A 72 -15.35 17.20 -9.80
N LEU A 73 -16.04 17.64 -10.84
CA LEU A 73 -17.49 17.83 -10.80
C LEU A 73 -18.18 16.48 -10.49
N GLY A 74 -18.90 16.44 -9.37
CA GLY A 74 -19.66 15.26 -8.94
C GLY A 74 -18.99 14.35 -7.92
N ARG A 75 -17.73 14.57 -7.57
CA ARG A 75 -17.13 13.96 -6.36
C ARG A 75 -17.56 14.68 -5.09
N ASN A 76 -17.47 13.98 -3.98
CA ASN A 76 -17.59 14.57 -2.66
C ASN A 76 -16.38 15.48 -2.43
N ASN A 77 -16.61 16.68 -1.90
CA ASN A 77 -15.56 17.65 -1.58
C ASN A 77 -14.80 17.24 -0.31
N GLU A 78 -14.26 16.03 -0.33
CA GLU A 78 -13.58 15.34 0.75
C GLU A 78 -12.22 14.87 0.27
N VAL A 79 -11.25 14.82 1.18
CA VAL A 79 -9.99 14.12 1.01
C VAL A 79 -9.89 13.10 2.12
N ILE A 80 -9.85 11.82 1.74
CA ILE A 80 -9.68 10.73 2.70
C ILE A 80 -8.19 10.53 2.93
N VAL A 81 -7.76 10.64 4.18
CA VAL A 81 -6.35 10.51 4.57
C VAL A 81 -6.12 9.15 5.22
N LEU A 82 -5.19 8.40 4.65
CA LEU A 82 -4.62 7.17 5.18
C LEU A 82 -3.18 7.41 5.59
N THR A 83 -2.69 6.64 6.55
CA THR A 83 -1.31 6.81 7.05
C THR A 83 -0.56 5.49 7.02
N LEU A 84 0.63 5.53 6.46
CA LEU A 84 1.64 4.47 6.52
C LEU A 84 2.89 5.04 7.21
N ASP A 85 2.87 5.08 8.55
CA ASP A 85 3.89 5.72 9.40
C ASP A 85 4.69 4.72 10.26
N ASP A 86 4.65 3.44 9.92
CA ASP A 86 5.43 2.39 10.57
C ASP A 86 5.89 1.30 9.59
N GLN A 87 6.60 0.30 10.11
CA GLN A 87 7.05 -0.86 9.33
C GLN A 87 5.86 -1.65 8.77
N ILE A 88 5.92 -2.02 7.49
CA ILE A 88 4.93 -2.90 6.85
C ILE A 88 5.16 -4.34 7.33
N ALA A 89 4.54 -4.75 8.43
CA ALA A 89 4.85 -6.04 9.07
C ALA A 89 3.64 -6.93 9.38
N LEU A 90 2.46 -6.32 9.60
CA LEU A 90 1.30 -7.00 10.18
C LEU A 90 0.18 -7.22 9.16
N GLU A 91 -0.28 -8.45 9.01
CA GLU A 91 -1.34 -8.82 8.06
C GLU A 91 -2.67 -8.14 8.38
N ILE A 92 -2.98 -7.95 9.67
CA ILE A 92 -4.20 -7.25 10.08
C ILE A 92 -4.20 -5.77 9.68
N GLU A 93 -3.05 -5.09 9.74
CA GLU A 93 -2.91 -3.68 9.36
C GLU A 93 -2.91 -3.54 7.85
N THR A 94 -2.22 -4.43 7.13
CA THR A 94 -2.27 -4.51 5.67
C THR A 94 -3.71 -4.72 5.19
N ARG A 95 -4.45 -5.65 5.82
CA ARG A 95 -5.86 -5.88 5.48
C ARG A 95 -6.73 -4.66 5.73
N ALA A 96 -6.51 -3.94 6.83
CA ALA A 96 -7.21 -2.70 7.10
C ALA A 96 -6.90 -1.64 6.05
N MET A 97 -5.63 -1.50 5.63
CA MET A 97 -5.21 -0.59 4.55
C MET A 97 -5.89 -0.93 3.22
N GLU A 98 -5.86 -2.20 2.78
CA GLU A 98 -6.52 -2.65 1.54
C GLU A 98 -8.00 -2.27 1.55
N GLN A 99 -8.70 -2.60 2.63
CA GLN A 99 -10.13 -2.31 2.79
C GLN A 99 -10.42 -0.81 2.83
N ALA A 100 -9.56 -0.04 3.50
CA ALA A 100 -9.72 1.41 3.60
C ALA A 100 -9.50 2.11 2.26
N ILE A 101 -8.53 1.67 1.45
CA ILE A 101 -8.30 2.20 0.10
C ILE A 101 -9.49 1.93 -0.82
N VAL A 102 -9.96 0.67 -0.90
CA VAL A 102 -11.08 0.29 -1.77
C VAL A 102 -12.36 1.03 -1.34
N LYS A 103 -12.65 1.06 -0.04
CA LYS A 103 -13.82 1.78 0.49
C LYS A 103 -13.72 3.27 0.21
N ALA A 104 -12.56 3.89 0.47
CA ALA A 104 -12.36 5.30 0.20
C ALA A 104 -12.54 5.61 -1.29
N SER A 105 -12.17 4.70 -2.19
CA SER A 105 -12.41 4.88 -3.62
C SER A 105 -13.91 4.87 -3.95
N ASP A 106 -14.66 3.93 -3.37
CA ASP A 106 -16.12 3.80 -3.52
C ASP A 106 -16.90 4.95 -2.85
N ASP A 107 -16.32 5.64 -1.87
CA ASP A 107 -16.92 6.81 -1.21
C ASP A 107 -16.81 8.09 -2.07
N GLY A 108 -16.06 8.05 -3.18
CA GLY A 108 -15.97 9.15 -4.15
C GLY A 108 -15.39 10.49 -3.62
N PRO A 109 -14.31 10.50 -2.81
CA PRO A 109 -13.62 11.74 -2.44
C PRO A 109 -12.90 12.32 -3.65
N LEU A 110 -12.43 13.56 -3.54
CA LEU A 110 -11.57 14.21 -4.55
C LEU A 110 -10.33 13.36 -4.86
N TYR A 111 -9.73 12.77 -3.82
CA TYR A 111 -8.64 11.80 -3.89
C TYR A 111 -8.41 11.17 -2.53
N ILE A 112 -7.65 10.08 -2.53
CA ILE A 112 -7.10 9.44 -1.34
C ILE A 112 -5.69 9.98 -1.12
N LEU A 113 -5.41 10.55 0.05
CA LEU A 113 -4.08 10.98 0.45
C LEU A 113 -3.44 9.92 1.33
N LEU A 114 -2.40 9.25 0.83
CA LEU A 114 -1.60 8.31 1.60
C LEU A 114 -0.36 9.02 2.15
N GLU A 115 -0.36 9.32 3.44
CA GLU A 115 0.79 9.92 4.12
C GLU A 115 1.81 8.84 4.52
N ILE A 116 3.03 8.94 3.99
CA ILE A 116 4.05 7.89 4.10
C ILE A 116 5.25 8.40 4.92
N ASP A 117 5.65 7.58 5.89
CA ASP A 117 6.93 7.63 6.60
C ASP A 117 7.25 6.22 7.11
N THR A 118 8.00 5.43 6.35
CA THR A 118 8.20 4.00 6.64
C THR A 118 9.62 3.55 6.30
N PRO A 119 10.23 2.67 7.11
CA PRO A 119 11.50 2.03 6.78
C PRO A 119 11.30 0.88 5.78
N GLY A 120 10.07 0.60 5.37
CA GLY A 120 9.68 -0.55 4.56
C GLY A 120 9.21 -1.72 5.42
N GLY A 121 9.48 -2.94 4.98
CA GLY A 121 9.01 -4.15 5.66
C GLY A 121 8.85 -5.34 4.71
N ARG A 122 7.86 -6.16 5.00
CA ARG A 122 7.51 -7.36 4.24
C ARG A 122 7.07 -7.00 2.82
N THR A 123 7.77 -7.53 1.83
CA THR A 123 7.49 -7.27 0.41
C THR A 123 6.12 -7.82 -0.02
N ASP A 124 5.73 -8.99 0.48
CA ASP A 124 4.42 -9.60 0.19
C ASP A 124 3.25 -8.73 0.68
N LEU A 125 3.41 -8.08 1.84
CA LEU A 125 2.42 -7.14 2.38
C LEU A 125 2.43 -5.80 1.64
N ALA A 126 3.58 -5.31 1.21
CA ALA A 126 3.65 -4.10 0.40
C ALA A 126 3.01 -4.30 -0.99
N GLN A 127 3.22 -5.45 -1.63
CA GLN A 127 2.58 -5.80 -2.91
C GLN A 127 1.05 -5.80 -2.80
N ARG A 128 0.51 -6.26 -1.68
CA ARG A 128 -0.92 -6.20 -1.36
C ARG A 128 -1.46 -4.78 -1.28
N ILE A 129 -0.72 -3.87 -0.61
CA ILE A 129 -1.08 -2.45 -0.56
C ILE A 129 -1.03 -1.84 -1.97
N CYS A 130 0.04 -2.09 -2.74
CA CYS A 130 0.16 -1.63 -4.12
C CYS A 130 -0.99 -2.14 -5.00
N ALA A 131 -1.40 -3.41 -4.83
CA ALA A 131 -2.54 -3.97 -5.56
C ALA A 131 -3.84 -3.25 -5.23
N ALA A 132 -4.10 -2.94 -3.94
CA ALA A 132 -5.26 -2.16 -3.54
C ALA A 132 -5.24 -0.73 -4.11
N ILE A 133 -4.06 -0.10 -4.20
CA ILE A 133 -3.90 1.21 -4.84
C ILE A 133 -4.26 1.14 -6.33
N ILE A 134 -3.76 0.12 -7.04
CA ILE A 134 -4.05 -0.09 -8.46
C ILE A 134 -5.54 -0.41 -8.69
N GLU A 135 -6.14 -1.21 -7.81
CA GLU A 135 -7.56 -1.57 -7.86
C GLU A 135 -8.48 -0.37 -7.60
N ALA A 136 -8.02 0.62 -6.84
CA ALA A 136 -8.72 1.87 -6.61
C ALA A 136 -8.76 2.81 -7.83
N GLY A 137 -8.47 2.33 -9.05
CA GLY A 137 -8.34 3.13 -10.29
C GLY A 137 -9.53 4.01 -10.69
N ASN A 138 -10.65 3.96 -9.96
CA ASN A 138 -11.76 4.91 -10.00
C ASN A 138 -11.58 6.13 -9.07
N CYS A 139 -10.48 6.25 -8.33
CA CYS A 139 -10.14 7.39 -7.47
C CYS A 139 -8.61 7.54 -7.38
N GLN A 140 -8.11 8.77 -7.49
CA GLN A 140 -6.67 9.02 -7.44
C GLN A 140 -6.12 8.74 -6.03
N VAL A 141 -5.01 8.02 -5.96
CA VAL A 141 -4.22 7.84 -4.74
C VAL A 141 -2.94 8.66 -4.84
N ILE A 142 -2.75 9.55 -3.87
CA ILE A 142 -1.62 10.48 -3.83
C ILE A 142 -0.75 10.11 -2.65
N ALA A 143 0.50 9.74 -2.91
CA ALA A 143 1.51 9.59 -1.87
C ALA A 143 2.00 10.97 -1.42
N PHE A 144 1.98 11.22 -0.12
CA PHE A 144 2.73 12.31 0.49
C PHE A 144 3.77 11.74 1.44
N ILE A 145 5.02 11.71 0.97
CA ILE A 145 6.18 11.34 1.78
C ILE A 145 6.47 12.53 2.71
N LYS A 146 5.77 12.57 3.83
CA LYS A 146 5.82 13.66 4.80
C LYS A 146 7.05 13.58 5.72
N GLY A 147 7.71 12.42 5.76
CA GLY A 147 8.78 12.14 6.71
C GLY A 147 8.30 12.01 8.16
N GLY A 148 9.25 12.03 9.08
CA GLY A 148 9.00 11.80 10.50
C GLY A 148 10.08 10.94 11.14
N LYS A 149 9.66 9.83 11.75
CA LYS A 149 10.54 8.89 12.45
C LYS A 149 11.51 8.19 11.50
N TYR A 150 11.07 7.88 10.29
CA TYR A 150 11.86 7.10 9.33
C TYR A 150 12.46 7.94 8.22
N GLY A 151 11.97 9.17 8.05
CA GLY A 151 12.54 10.17 7.15
C GLY A 151 12.19 9.94 5.68
N GLY A 152 11.22 9.08 5.35
CA GLY A 152 10.92 8.82 3.94
C GLY A 152 10.12 7.57 3.63
N ALA A 153 10.06 7.24 2.34
CA ALA A 153 9.50 6.00 1.82
C ALA A 153 10.65 5.06 1.42
N ILE A 154 11.15 4.29 2.40
CA ILE A 154 12.34 3.45 2.25
C ILE A 154 11.93 2.00 2.00
N SER A 155 12.75 1.28 1.25
CA SER A 155 12.58 -0.14 0.98
C SER A 155 11.20 -0.45 0.36
N ALA A 156 10.42 -1.34 0.97
CA ALA A 156 9.06 -1.65 0.53
C ALA A 156 8.11 -0.43 0.50
N GLY A 157 8.42 0.63 1.27
CA GLY A 157 7.69 1.90 1.20
C GLY A 157 7.85 2.63 -0.14
N ALA A 158 9.02 2.50 -0.78
CA ALA A 158 9.24 3.08 -2.11
C ALA A 158 8.31 2.44 -3.15
N ALA A 159 8.04 1.13 -3.04
CA ALA A 159 7.08 0.45 -3.91
C ALA A 159 5.66 1.01 -3.75
N VAL A 160 5.21 1.23 -2.50
CA VAL A 160 3.89 1.82 -2.21
C VAL A 160 3.80 3.24 -2.78
N ALA A 161 4.84 4.06 -2.62
CA ALA A 161 4.87 5.40 -3.21
C ALA A 161 4.84 5.37 -4.75
N LEU A 162 5.62 4.49 -5.39
CA LEU A 162 5.66 4.34 -6.84
C LEU A 162 4.33 3.82 -7.43
N ALA A 163 3.56 3.05 -6.66
CA ALA A 163 2.24 2.58 -7.05
C ALA A 163 1.18 3.71 -7.10
N CYS A 164 1.39 4.81 -6.35
CA CYS A 164 0.46 5.93 -6.31
C CYS A 164 0.52 6.76 -7.61
N ASP A 165 -0.60 7.37 -8.00
CA ASP A 165 -0.68 8.21 -9.20
C ASP A 165 0.25 9.41 -9.12
N LYS A 166 0.34 10.02 -7.93
CA LYS A 166 1.21 11.17 -7.62
C LYS A 166 2.06 10.92 -6.39
N VAL A 167 3.26 11.48 -6.39
CA VAL A 167 4.21 11.43 -5.29
C VAL A 167 4.65 12.85 -4.93
N TYR A 168 4.20 13.32 -3.78
CA TYR A 168 4.66 14.54 -3.16
C TYR A 168 5.67 14.20 -2.05
N MET A 169 6.69 15.03 -1.88
CA MET A 169 7.72 14.84 -0.86
C MET A 169 7.90 16.09 -0.02
N ALA A 170 8.10 15.94 1.28
CA ALA A 170 8.63 17.02 2.11
C ALA A 170 10.14 17.16 1.88
N ASP A 171 10.69 18.38 2.02
CA ASP A 171 12.04 18.72 1.59
C ASP A 171 13.14 17.83 2.22
N ASN A 172 12.96 17.45 3.49
CA ASN A 172 13.91 16.61 4.25
C ASN A 172 13.55 15.11 4.23
N THR A 173 13.08 14.60 3.09
CA THR A 173 12.69 13.19 2.94
C THR A 173 13.45 12.46 1.85
N VAL A 174 13.44 11.13 1.94
CA VAL A 174 14.06 10.24 0.96
C VAL A 174 13.09 9.20 0.39
N ILE A 175 13.38 8.71 -0.80
CA ILE A 175 12.71 7.57 -1.45
C ILE A 175 13.76 6.64 -2.09
N GLY A 176 13.59 5.32 -1.93
CA GLY A 176 14.46 4.31 -2.55
C GLY A 176 14.99 3.27 -1.58
N ALA A 177 16.23 2.81 -1.79
CA ALA A 177 16.84 1.70 -1.05
C ALA A 177 15.93 0.45 -0.95
N ALA A 178 15.39 0.05 -2.09
CA ALA A 178 14.38 -0.99 -2.28
C ALA A 178 14.93 -2.42 -2.47
N THR A 179 16.18 -2.68 -2.07
CA THR A 179 16.72 -4.04 -2.12
C THR A 179 15.96 -5.01 -1.22
N MET A 180 15.86 -6.26 -1.66
CA MET A 180 15.29 -7.34 -0.85
C MET A 180 16.36 -7.94 0.06
N ILE A 181 15.99 -8.15 1.32
CA ILE A 181 16.83 -8.81 2.32
C ILE A 181 16.06 -9.94 3.00
N THR A 182 16.79 -10.91 3.53
CA THR A 182 16.25 -11.84 4.52
C THR A 182 16.57 -11.33 5.92
N VAL A 183 15.69 -11.58 6.88
CA VAL A 183 15.97 -11.32 8.29
C VAL A 183 16.16 -12.67 8.98
N SER A 184 17.38 -12.93 9.44
CA SER A 184 17.75 -14.13 10.18
C SER A 184 17.98 -13.83 11.66
N ASN A 185 18.16 -14.87 12.48
CA ASN A 185 18.57 -14.70 13.88
C ASN A 185 19.93 -13.99 14.04
N THR A 186 20.74 -13.96 12.99
CA THR A 186 22.03 -13.25 12.95
C THR A 186 21.95 -11.84 12.36
N GLY A 187 20.73 -11.36 12.07
CA GLY A 187 20.48 -10.05 11.46
C GLY A 187 20.08 -10.12 9.98
N PRO A 188 19.93 -8.94 9.35
CA PRO A 188 19.66 -8.80 7.91
C PRO A 188 20.76 -9.42 7.07
N LYS A 189 20.39 -10.13 5.99
CA LYS A 189 21.31 -10.68 4.99
C LYS A 189 20.78 -10.47 3.59
N ASP A 190 21.70 -10.43 2.64
CA ASP A 190 21.35 -10.45 1.22
C ASP A 190 20.66 -11.77 0.84
N LEU A 191 19.77 -11.73 -0.16
CA LEU A 191 19.10 -12.93 -0.68
C LEU A 191 20.11 -13.95 -1.24
N LYS A 192 21.17 -13.50 -1.91
CA LYS A 192 22.21 -14.34 -2.51
C LYS A 192 23.05 -15.03 -1.44
N GLU A 193 23.30 -14.36 -0.31
CA GLU A 193 23.94 -14.98 0.86
C GLU A 193 23.06 -16.06 1.50
N THR A 194 21.74 -15.89 1.47
CA THR A 194 20.80 -16.78 2.15
C THR A 194 20.39 -17.98 1.30
N TYR A 195 20.14 -17.76 0.01
CA TYR A 195 19.57 -18.75 -0.91
C TYR A 195 20.53 -19.15 -2.04
N GLY A 196 21.72 -18.56 -2.12
CA GLY A 196 22.67 -18.72 -3.22
C GLY A 196 22.38 -17.80 -4.41
N GLU A 197 23.39 -17.58 -5.26
CA GLU A 197 23.36 -16.61 -6.37
C GLU A 197 22.13 -16.76 -7.27
N ALA A 198 21.88 -17.96 -7.78
CA ALA A 198 20.83 -18.20 -8.77
C ALA A 198 19.42 -17.97 -8.20
N VAL A 199 19.17 -18.38 -6.96
CA VAL A 199 17.84 -18.23 -6.33
C VAL A 199 17.65 -16.81 -5.81
N GLY A 200 18.68 -16.20 -5.22
CA GLY A 200 18.66 -14.81 -4.80
C GLY A 200 18.42 -13.85 -5.97
N GLU A 201 19.11 -14.05 -7.09
CA GLU A 201 18.90 -13.26 -8.31
C GLU A 201 17.49 -13.47 -8.88
N LYS A 202 16.94 -14.69 -8.83
CA LYS A 202 15.56 -14.94 -9.26
C LYS A 202 14.55 -14.08 -8.48
N PHE A 203 14.69 -14.00 -7.16
CA PHE A 203 13.81 -13.16 -6.34
C PHE A 203 14.05 -11.67 -6.57
N SER A 204 15.31 -11.24 -6.59
CA SER A 204 15.69 -9.85 -6.82
C SER A 204 15.20 -9.33 -8.19
N SER A 205 15.39 -10.11 -9.26
CA SER A 205 14.96 -9.74 -10.62
C SER A 205 13.44 -9.57 -10.75
N ILE A 206 12.64 -10.41 -10.08
CA ILE A 206 11.18 -10.27 -10.02
C ILE A 206 10.80 -8.95 -9.32
N TRP A 207 11.40 -8.66 -8.17
CA TRP A 207 11.12 -7.45 -7.42
C TRP A 207 11.55 -6.17 -8.16
N ARG A 208 12.73 -6.23 -8.79
CA ARG A 208 13.25 -5.17 -9.65
C ARG A 208 12.31 -4.85 -10.82
N ALA A 209 11.81 -5.88 -11.51
CA ALA A 209 10.85 -5.70 -12.60
C ALA A 209 9.51 -5.16 -12.09
N TYR A 210 9.06 -5.62 -10.91
CA TYR A 210 7.84 -5.14 -10.29
C TYR A 210 7.92 -3.64 -9.97
N LEU A 211 8.98 -3.16 -9.32
CA LEU A 211 9.15 -1.72 -9.04
C LEU A 211 9.24 -0.88 -10.31
N ALA A 212 9.91 -1.38 -11.34
CA ALA A 212 9.92 -0.73 -12.65
C ALA A 212 8.51 -0.58 -13.22
N SER A 213 7.69 -1.64 -13.17
CA SER A 213 6.33 -1.59 -13.68
C SER A 213 5.43 -0.60 -12.94
N LEU A 214 5.58 -0.48 -11.61
CA LEU A 214 4.85 0.51 -10.80
C LEU A 214 5.22 1.94 -11.21
N ALA A 215 6.52 2.19 -11.38
CA ALA A 215 7.02 3.48 -11.84
C ALA A 215 6.50 3.81 -13.25
N GLU A 216 6.66 2.89 -14.20
CA GLU A 216 6.29 3.06 -15.60
C GLU A 216 4.79 3.25 -15.79
N GLN A 217 3.95 2.54 -15.02
CA GLN A 217 2.50 2.70 -15.03
C GLN A 217 2.07 4.15 -14.78
N ASN A 218 2.83 4.87 -13.95
CA ASN A 218 2.59 6.26 -13.60
C ASN A 218 3.53 7.24 -14.31
N GLY A 219 4.16 6.82 -15.41
CA GLY A 219 5.03 7.67 -16.24
C GLY A 219 6.37 8.03 -15.60
N ARG A 220 6.81 7.32 -14.56
CA ARG A 220 8.08 7.55 -13.86
C ARG A 220 9.20 6.67 -14.45
N PRO A 221 10.49 7.06 -14.33
CA PRO A 221 11.58 6.30 -14.94
C PRO A 221 11.78 4.91 -14.31
N GLY A 222 11.35 3.87 -15.02
CA GLY A 222 11.49 2.48 -14.59
C GLY A 222 12.94 2.09 -14.27
N LEU A 223 13.93 2.60 -15.02
CA LEU A 223 15.34 2.32 -14.76
C LEU A 223 15.80 2.81 -13.38
N LEU A 224 15.34 3.98 -12.93
CA LEU A 224 15.67 4.48 -11.60
C LEU A 224 15.04 3.61 -10.51
N ALA A 225 13.79 3.17 -10.70
CA ALA A 225 13.14 2.22 -9.80
C ALA A 225 13.89 0.88 -9.73
N ARG A 226 14.45 0.39 -10.85
CA ARG A 226 15.34 -0.78 -10.87
C ARG A 226 16.62 -0.54 -10.06
N ALA A 227 17.24 0.63 -10.21
CA ALA A 227 18.45 1.02 -9.47
C ALA A 227 18.22 1.21 -7.96
N MET A 228 16.98 1.46 -7.53
CA MET A 228 16.62 1.43 -6.10
C MET A 228 16.71 0.01 -5.52
N VAL A 229 16.51 -1.02 -6.35
CA VAL A 229 16.52 -2.44 -5.93
C VAL A 229 17.91 -3.05 -6.03
N ASP A 230 18.62 -2.76 -7.11
CA ASP A 230 19.87 -3.44 -7.44
C ASP A 230 21.01 -2.43 -7.60
N LYS A 231 22.00 -2.58 -6.73
CA LYS A 231 23.20 -1.72 -6.68
C LYS A 231 24.07 -1.85 -7.93
N ASP A 232 23.92 -2.91 -8.72
CA ASP A 232 24.71 -3.12 -9.92
C ASP A 232 24.10 -2.44 -11.16
N ILE A 233 22.93 -1.79 -11.00
CA ILE A 233 22.27 -1.04 -12.06
C ILE A 233 22.73 0.41 -12.06
N GLU A 234 23.40 0.76 -13.15
CA GLU A 234 23.82 2.12 -13.44
C GLU A 234 22.72 2.86 -14.18
N ALA A 235 22.54 4.14 -13.87
CA ALA A 235 21.54 4.97 -14.53
C ALA A 235 22.11 6.36 -14.79
N ILE A 236 22.16 6.74 -16.07
CA ILE A 236 22.52 8.09 -16.50
C ILE A 236 21.31 8.74 -17.16
N GLU A 237 21.22 10.05 -16.98
CA GLU A 237 20.32 10.90 -17.74
C GLU A 237 21.08 11.48 -18.94
N VAL A 238 20.49 11.33 -20.12
CA VAL A 238 21.01 11.92 -21.36
C VAL A 238 19.97 12.83 -21.99
N ALA A 239 20.46 13.89 -22.62
CA ALA A 239 19.64 14.76 -23.45
C ALA A 239 19.53 14.16 -24.87
N GLU A 240 18.30 13.99 -25.35
CA GLU A 240 18.01 13.59 -26.72
C GLU A 240 16.86 14.42 -27.29
N ALA A 241 17.19 15.32 -28.23
CA ALA A 241 16.26 16.34 -28.71
C ALA A 241 15.63 17.11 -27.52
N GLU A 242 14.31 17.29 -27.52
CA GLU A 242 13.53 17.94 -26.44
C GLU A 242 13.10 16.96 -25.33
N LYS A 243 13.71 15.77 -25.25
CA LYS A 243 13.36 14.73 -24.26
C LYS A 243 14.55 14.36 -23.39
N ARG A 244 14.23 14.02 -22.14
CA ARG A 244 15.16 13.38 -21.20
C ARG A 244 15.00 11.88 -21.29
N LEU A 245 16.11 11.16 -21.32
CA LEU A 245 16.11 9.70 -21.29
C LEU A 245 16.98 9.20 -20.14
N PHE A 246 16.48 8.20 -19.44
CA PHE A 246 17.20 7.48 -18.40
C PHE A 246 17.65 6.14 -18.98
N ILE A 247 18.96 5.96 -19.16
CA ILE A 247 19.54 4.79 -19.80
C ILE A 247 20.71 4.25 -18.99
N GLU A 248 21.03 2.97 -19.16
CA GLU A 248 22.29 2.41 -18.68
C GLU A 248 23.46 2.97 -19.51
N PRO A 249 24.64 3.26 -18.93
CA PRO A 249 25.77 3.87 -19.65
C PRO A 249 26.20 3.10 -20.90
N VAL A 250 26.07 1.77 -20.89
CA VAL A 250 26.38 0.90 -22.04
C VAL A 250 25.52 1.20 -23.27
N ASN A 251 24.31 1.75 -23.07
CA ASN A 251 23.37 2.10 -24.14
C ASN A 251 23.54 3.53 -24.65
N LYS A 252 24.49 4.29 -24.10
CA LYS A 252 24.74 5.67 -24.49
C LYS A 252 25.31 5.73 -25.91
N ARG A 253 24.66 6.51 -26.78
CA ARG A 253 25.17 6.79 -28.13
C ARG A 253 26.21 7.92 -28.12
N PRO A 254 27.14 7.96 -29.10
CA PRO A 254 28.19 8.97 -29.15
C PRO A 254 27.69 10.42 -29.14
N ASN A 255 26.57 10.69 -29.81
CA ASN A 255 25.96 12.02 -29.93
C ASN A 255 25.13 12.46 -28.71
N GLN A 256 24.84 11.56 -27.77
CA GLN A 256 24.12 11.89 -26.54
C GLN A 256 25.07 12.55 -25.55
N ARG A 257 24.64 13.66 -24.95
CA ARG A 257 25.35 14.29 -23.82
C ARG A 257 24.79 13.75 -22.52
N ILE A 258 25.69 13.33 -21.61
CA ILE A 258 25.32 13.01 -20.23
C ILE A 258 24.95 14.31 -19.52
N VAL A 259 23.75 14.33 -18.94
CA VAL A 259 23.22 15.43 -18.12
C VAL A 259 23.55 15.16 -16.67
N HIS A 260 23.34 13.93 -16.20
CA HIS A 260 23.56 13.53 -14.83
C HIS A 260 23.82 12.02 -14.71
N THR A 261 24.56 11.60 -13.69
CA THR A 261 24.70 10.19 -13.30
C THR A 261 23.89 10.01 -12.02
N TRP A 262 22.77 9.29 -12.12
CA TRP A 262 21.85 9.08 -11.01
C TRP A 262 22.25 7.89 -10.15
N SER A 263 22.74 6.81 -10.77
CA SER A 263 23.17 5.59 -10.09
C SER A 263 24.49 5.10 -10.67
N GLU A 264 25.42 4.77 -9.79
CA GLU A 264 26.71 4.16 -10.11
C GLU A 264 26.77 2.72 -9.58
N LYS A 265 27.52 1.87 -10.28
CA LYS A 265 27.67 0.46 -9.92
C LYS A 265 28.24 0.31 -8.52
N GLY A 266 27.58 -0.49 -7.70
CA GLY A 266 27.95 -0.78 -6.32
C GLY A 266 27.17 0.00 -5.26
N SER A 267 26.31 0.95 -5.66
CA SER A 267 25.48 1.74 -4.74
C SER A 267 23.99 1.60 -5.06
N LEU A 268 23.14 1.48 -4.04
CA LEU A 268 21.69 1.54 -4.22
C LEU A 268 21.25 2.98 -4.43
N LEU A 269 20.32 3.18 -5.37
CA LEU A 269 19.71 4.49 -5.55
C LEU A 269 18.79 4.84 -4.37
N THR A 270 19.07 5.96 -3.72
CA THR A 270 18.20 6.62 -2.76
C THR A 270 18.20 8.10 -3.11
N LEU A 271 17.03 8.67 -3.31
CA LEU A 271 16.86 10.04 -3.77
C LEU A 271 16.36 10.91 -2.62
N THR A 272 16.97 12.06 -2.43
CA THR A 272 16.36 13.17 -1.69
C THR A 272 15.11 13.69 -2.42
N ALA A 273 14.28 14.48 -1.74
CA ALA A 273 13.11 15.09 -2.34
C ALA A 273 13.45 15.94 -3.59
N ALA A 274 14.55 16.70 -3.54
CA ALA A 274 15.00 17.53 -4.66
C ALA A 274 15.47 16.69 -5.86
N GLU A 275 16.20 15.61 -5.60
CA GLU A 275 16.64 14.66 -6.63
C GLU A 275 15.45 13.93 -7.25
N ALA A 276 14.51 13.46 -6.42
CA ALA A 276 13.32 12.74 -6.87
C ALA A 276 12.43 13.60 -7.79
N VAL A 277 12.25 14.89 -7.48
CA VAL A 277 11.53 15.81 -8.38
C VAL A 277 12.34 16.07 -9.65
N LYS A 278 13.65 16.28 -9.52
CA LYS A 278 14.52 16.55 -10.68
C LYS A 278 14.52 15.39 -11.68
N CYS A 279 14.47 14.15 -11.21
CA CYS A 279 14.42 12.95 -12.06
C CYS A 279 13.01 12.41 -12.33
N GLU A 280 11.95 13.15 -11.98
CA GLU A 280 10.54 12.77 -12.24
C GLU A 280 10.08 11.48 -11.51
N ILE A 281 10.77 11.08 -10.43
CA ILE A 281 10.25 10.08 -9.49
C ILE A 281 9.17 10.69 -8.59
N ALA A 282 9.33 11.96 -8.20
CA ALA A 282 8.33 12.72 -7.46
C ALA A 282 7.79 13.87 -8.30
N ASP A 283 6.52 14.22 -8.09
CA ASP A 283 5.81 15.28 -8.79
C ASP A 283 6.21 16.66 -8.27
N LYS A 284 6.29 16.82 -6.94
CA LYS A 284 6.58 18.12 -6.31
C LYS A 284 7.03 18.01 -4.86
N ILE A 285 7.81 19.01 -4.44
CA ILE A 285 8.12 19.23 -3.01
C ILE A 285 7.04 20.11 -2.37
N VAL A 286 6.50 19.66 -1.25
CA VAL A 286 5.56 20.39 -0.37
C VAL A 286 5.85 20.04 1.08
N ASN A 287 5.82 21.03 1.98
CA ASN A 287 6.27 20.84 3.37
C ASN A 287 5.13 20.60 4.35
N SER A 288 3.88 20.62 3.89
CA SER A 288 2.72 20.33 4.72
C SER A 288 1.56 19.79 3.89
N ARG A 289 0.62 19.12 4.57
CA ARG A 289 -0.67 18.75 3.96
C ARG A 289 -1.37 19.96 3.38
N GLN A 290 -1.33 21.12 4.05
CA GLN A 290 -1.99 22.33 3.56
C GLN A 290 -1.40 22.84 2.24
N GLU A 291 -0.07 22.80 2.08
CA GLU A 291 0.58 23.14 0.81
C GLU A 291 0.22 22.14 -0.30
N LEU A 292 0.14 20.84 0.02
CA LEU A 292 -0.31 19.81 -0.90
C LEU A 292 -1.75 20.04 -1.35
N LEU A 293 -2.67 20.30 -0.41
CA LEU A 293 -4.07 20.59 -0.71
C LEU A 293 -4.18 21.83 -1.60
N ARG A 294 -3.36 22.87 -1.36
CA ARG A 294 -3.31 24.07 -2.21
C ARG A 294 -2.85 23.77 -3.63
N ASP A 295 -1.76 23.02 -3.75
CA ASP A 295 -1.21 22.65 -5.05
C ASP A 295 -2.22 21.84 -5.88
N LEU A 296 -2.94 20.97 -5.19
CA LEU A 296 -4.03 20.21 -5.76
C LEU A 296 -5.35 20.98 -5.78
N GLY A 297 -5.45 22.27 -5.43
CA GLY A 297 -6.73 23.01 -5.48
C GLY A 297 -7.87 22.40 -4.64
N ALA A 298 -7.55 21.79 -3.50
CA ALA A 298 -8.46 21.13 -2.56
C ALA A 298 -8.40 21.76 -1.16
N GLU A 299 -8.02 23.04 -1.04
CA GLU A 299 -7.89 23.73 0.26
C GLU A 299 -9.19 23.79 1.07
N GLY A 300 -10.32 23.83 0.38
CA GLY A 300 -11.66 23.86 0.98
C GLY A 300 -12.30 22.48 1.15
N ALA A 301 -11.58 21.40 0.89
CA ALA A 301 -12.10 20.05 1.05
C ALA A 301 -12.18 19.65 2.53
N GLU A 302 -13.21 18.90 2.90
CA GLU A 302 -13.29 18.27 4.20
C GLU A 302 -12.23 17.17 4.31
N ILE A 303 -11.49 17.16 5.42
CA ILE A 303 -10.43 16.17 5.65
C ILE A 303 -10.98 15.05 6.52
N VAL A 304 -11.12 13.86 5.92
CA VAL A 304 -11.61 12.66 6.61
C VAL A 304 -10.41 11.77 6.95
N ILE A 305 -10.02 11.74 8.22
CA ILE A 305 -8.94 10.86 8.69
C ILE A 305 -9.51 9.45 8.89
N ASN A 306 -9.00 8.47 8.13
CA ASN A 306 -9.32 7.07 8.38
C ASN A 306 -8.27 6.46 9.34
N ASP A 307 -8.74 5.97 10.48
CA ASP A 307 -7.93 5.39 11.55
C ASP A 307 -8.06 3.85 11.66
N ASP A 308 -8.57 3.18 10.61
CA ASP A 308 -8.84 1.73 10.61
C ASP A 308 -7.56 0.90 10.80
N ILE A 309 -6.43 1.37 10.24
CA ILE A 309 -5.12 0.72 10.39
C ILE A 309 -4.67 0.76 11.86
N GLN A 310 -4.77 1.94 12.49
CA GLN A 310 -4.40 2.14 13.89
C GLN A 310 -5.35 1.39 14.84
N LYS A 311 -6.64 1.29 14.48
CA LYS A 311 -7.61 0.43 15.19
C LYS A 311 -7.23 -1.04 15.07
N ALA A 312 -6.88 -1.53 13.89
CA ALA A 312 -6.42 -2.90 13.67
C ALA A 312 -5.17 -3.23 14.52
N GLY A 313 -4.15 -2.36 14.51
CA GLY A 313 -2.97 -2.51 15.36
C GLY A 313 -3.33 -2.58 16.87
N LYS A 314 -4.25 -1.73 17.33
CA LYS A 314 -4.76 -1.77 18.72
C LYS A 314 -5.52 -3.07 19.02
N GLU A 315 -6.29 -3.60 18.08
CA GLU A 315 -6.98 -4.89 18.22
C GLU A 315 -5.99 -6.04 18.39
N LEU A 316 -4.96 -6.11 17.54
CA LEU A 316 -3.92 -7.13 17.66
C LEU A 316 -3.17 -7.01 18.99
N LYS A 317 -2.85 -5.79 19.44
CA LYS A 317 -2.22 -5.57 20.74
C LYS A 317 -3.09 -6.12 21.88
N ARG A 318 -4.40 -5.88 21.85
CA ARG A 318 -5.35 -6.45 22.83
C ARG A 318 -5.40 -7.98 22.74
N ALA A 319 -5.37 -8.54 21.53
CA ALA A 319 -5.32 -9.98 21.32
C ALA A 319 -4.04 -10.61 21.92
N LYS A 320 -2.86 -10.01 21.66
CA LYS A 320 -1.57 -10.44 22.25
C LYS A 320 -1.61 -10.44 23.79
N LEU A 321 -2.15 -9.38 24.39
CA LEU A 321 -2.34 -9.32 25.85
C LEU A 321 -3.28 -10.40 26.37
N ARG A 322 -4.37 -10.69 25.64
CA ARG A 322 -5.31 -11.75 26.00
C ARG A 322 -4.68 -13.13 25.89
N VAL A 323 -3.90 -13.40 24.85
CA VAL A 323 -3.11 -14.63 24.70
C VAL A 323 -2.19 -14.80 25.90
N GLY A 324 -1.40 -13.78 26.26
CA GLY A 324 -0.49 -13.86 27.41
C GLY A 324 -1.20 -14.16 28.74
N LYS A 325 -2.40 -13.62 28.95
CA LYS A 325 -3.24 -13.95 30.12
C LYS A 325 -3.74 -15.40 30.08
N LEU A 326 -4.20 -15.86 28.93
CA LEU A 326 -4.70 -17.23 28.74
C LEU A 326 -3.58 -18.26 28.92
N SER A 327 -2.40 -18.04 28.35
CA SER A 327 -1.24 -18.93 28.52
C SER A 327 -0.85 -19.07 29.99
N LYS A 328 -0.69 -17.95 30.73
CA LYS A 328 -0.43 -18.00 32.19
C LYS A 328 -1.55 -18.73 32.94
N SER A 329 -2.79 -18.53 32.53
CA SER A 329 -3.94 -19.20 33.13
C SER A 329 -3.92 -20.71 32.88
N LEU A 330 -3.50 -21.15 31.69
CA LEU A 330 -3.34 -22.56 31.35
C LEU A 330 -2.18 -23.20 32.13
N ASP A 331 -1.03 -22.53 32.21
CA ASP A 331 0.12 -23.01 32.99
C ASP A 331 -0.26 -23.25 34.46
N LEU A 332 -1.00 -22.33 35.06
CA LEU A 332 -1.50 -22.47 36.43
C LEU A 332 -2.47 -23.65 36.55
N LYS A 333 -3.37 -23.85 35.58
CA LYS A 333 -4.31 -24.98 35.60
C LYS A 333 -3.61 -26.32 35.44
N ILE A 334 -2.61 -26.40 34.55
CA ILE A 334 -1.79 -27.60 34.36
C ILE A 334 -1.06 -27.95 35.67
N LYS A 335 -0.41 -26.97 36.31
CA LYS A 335 0.21 -27.16 37.63
C LYS A 335 -0.82 -27.62 38.67
N GLN A 336 -1.99 -26.98 38.73
CA GLN A 336 -3.06 -27.35 39.68
C GLN A 336 -3.57 -28.77 39.48
N ILE A 337 -3.66 -29.27 38.24
CA ILE A 337 -4.01 -30.66 37.95
C ILE A 337 -2.91 -31.62 38.38
N GLY A 338 -1.63 -31.24 38.20
CA GLY A 338 -0.48 -32.04 38.63
C GLY A 338 -0.44 -32.35 40.13
N TYR A 339 -1.05 -31.50 40.97
CA TYR A 339 -1.22 -31.75 42.42
C TYR A 339 -2.37 -32.72 42.77
N ALA A 340 -3.00 -33.37 41.78
CA ALA A 340 -4.10 -34.33 41.96
C ALA A 340 -5.23 -33.81 42.87
N PRO A 341 -5.88 -32.67 42.53
CA PRO A 341 -6.92 -32.07 43.37
C PRO A 341 -8.17 -32.96 43.47
N PRO A 342 -9.04 -32.75 44.48
CA PRO A 342 -10.29 -33.50 44.60
C PRO A 342 -11.13 -33.44 43.31
N MET A 343 -11.79 -34.55 42.98
CA MET A 343 -12.47 -34.75 41.68
C MET A 343 -13.41 -33.59 41.25
N PRO A 344 -14.24 -32.98 42.13
CA PRO A 344 -15.05 -31.83 41.73
C PRO A 344 -14.22 -30.61 41.29
N LYS A 345 -13.08 -30.37 41.97
CA LYS A 345 -12.15 -29.29 41.65
C LYS A 345 -11.38 -29.60 40.36
N ALA A 346 -10.91 -30.84 40.18
CA ALA A 346 -10.27 -31.29 38.94
C ALA A 346 -11.17 -31.05 37.71
N LEU A 347 -12.43 -31.47 37.77
CA LEU A 347 -13.41 -31.26 36.69
C LEU A 347 -13.65 -29.77 36.38
N LYS A 348 -13.68 -28.90 37.40
CA LYS A 348 -13.81 -27.45 37.19
C LYS A 348 -12.57 -26.88 36.50
N ILE A 349 -11.37 -27.28 36.93
CA ILE A 349 -10.10 -26.84 36.34
C ILE A 349 -10.03 -27.26 34.87
N LEU A 350 -10.27 -28.54 34.56
CA LEU A 350 -10.26 -29.07 33.20
C LEU A 350 -11.29 -28.38 32.30
N ARG A 351 -12.52 -28.14 32.80
CA ARG A 351 -13.54 -27.40 32.03
C ARG A 351 -13.07 -26.00 31.66
N ASN A 352 -12.46 -25.28 32.61
CA ASN A 352 -11.96 -23.94 32.36
C ASN A 352 -10.75 -23.97 31.40
N ALA A 353 -9.86 -24.96 31.53
CA ALA A 353 -8.75 -25.15 30.59
C ALA A 353 -9.24 -25.37 29.15
N LYS A 354 -10.27 -26.20 28.95
CA LYS A 354 -10.91 -26.36 27.62
C LYS A 354 -11.41 -25.03 27.05
N SER A 355 -12.07 -24.21 27.89
CA SER A 355 -12.55 -22.89 27.47
C SER A 355 -11.43 -21.95 27.04
N ASP A 356 -10.30 -21.98 27.76
CA ASP A 356 -9.13 -21.16 27.44
C ASP A 356 -8.47 -21.61 26.13
N TYR A 357 -8.26 -22.92 25.94
CA TYR A 357 -7.75 -23.46 24.67
C TYR A 357 -8.66 -23.10 23.48
N LYS A 358 -9.98 -23.25 23.61
CA LYS A 358 -10.94 -22.82 22.56
C LYS A 358 -10.82 -21.33 22.25
N THR A 359 -10.63 -20.50 23.27
CA THR A 359 -10.44 -19.05 23.09
C THR A 359 -9.11 -18.77 22.38
N LEU A 360 -8.02 -19.44 22.77
CA LEU A 360 -6.72 -19.31 22.10
C LEU A 360 -6.79 -19.72 20.62
N ILE A 361 -7.44 -20.83 20.31
CA ILE A 361 -7.65 -21.29 18.93
C ILE A 361 -8.43 -20.24 18.13
N THR A 362 -9.50 -19.68 18.72
CA THR A 362 -10.30 -18.63 18.06
C THR A 362 -9.46 -17.38 17.77
N LEU A 363 -8.63 -16.95 18.74
CA LEU A 363 -7.72 -15.82 18.56
C LEU A 363 -6.66 -16.11 17.48
N ALA A 364 -6.04 -17.30 17.51
CA ALA A 364 -5.02 -17.70 16.54
C ALA A 364 -5.59 -17.78 15.11
N LYS A 365 -6.82 -18.27 14.93
CA LYS A 365 -7.52 -18.28 13.63
C LYS A 365 -7.86 -16.88 13.13
N ARG A 366 -8.26 -15.97 14.04
CA ARG A 366 -8.64 -14.60 13.69
C ARG A 366 -7.43 -13.70 13.39
N TYR A 367 -6.30 -13.94 14.06
CA TYR A 367 -5.12 -13.09 14.00
C TYR A 367 -3.88 -13.92 13.65
N PRO A 368 -3.58 -14.12 12.36
CA PRO A 368 -2.38 -14.83 11.91
C PRO A 368 -1.07 -14.25 12.48
N ASP A 369 -1.04 -12.92 12.71
CA ASP A 369 0.06 -12.17 13.32
C ASP A 369 0.40 -12.58 14.78
N LEU A 370 -0.37 -13.50 15.37
CA LEU A 370 -0.03 -14.10 16.66
C LEU A 370 1.01 -15.22 16.53
N TYR A 371 1.23 -15.76 15.32
CA TYR A 371 2.18 -16.85 15.04
C TYR A 371 2.02 -18.07 15.97
N ILE A 372 0.78 -18.39 16.34
CA ILE A 372 0.48 -19.52 17.23
C ILE A 372 0.17 -20.75 16.38
N ASN A 373 0.83 -21.88 16.67
CA ASN A 373 0.53 -23.15 16.04
C ASN A 373 -0.87 -23.66 16.47
N ILE A 374 -1.84 -23.54 15.55
CA ILE A 374 -3.23 -23.93 15.78
C ILE A 374 -3.35 -25.43 15.99
N GLN A 375 -2.65 -26.24 15.20
CA GLN A 375 -2.69 -27.71 15.32
C GLN A 375 -2.22 -28.16 16.69
N PHE A 376 -1.13 -27.58 17.20
CA PHE A 376 -0.65 -27.85 18.55
C PHE A 376 -1.71 -27.50 19.60
N LEU A 377 -2.38 -26.35 19.50
CA LEU A 377 -3.45 -26.00 20.42
C LEU A 377 -4.65 -26.96 20.35
N GLU A 378 -5.01 -27.43 19.16
CA GLU A 378 -6.08 -28.40 18.95
C GLU A 378 -5.73 -29.77 19.55
N GLU A 379 -4.48 -30.23 19.40
CA GLU A 379 -3.97 -31.44 20.04
C GLU A 379 -4.04 -31.33 21.58
N GLN A 380 -3.57 -30.21 22.14
CA GLN A 380 -3.65 -29.97 23.59
C GLN A 380 -5.11 -29.92 24.09
N LEU A 381 -6.01 -29.29 23.34
CA LEU A 381 -7.43 -29.26 23.66
C LEU A 381 -8.02 -30.68 23.69
N ASN A 382 -7.70 -31.51 22.70
CA ASN A 382 -8.16 -32.90 22.61
C ASN A 382 -7.66 -33.73 23.80
N SER A 383 -6.39 -33.57 24.20
CA SER A 383 -5.85 -34.23 25.39
C SER A 383 -6.60 -33.82 26.67
N VAL A 384 -6.84 -32.53 26.87
CA VAL A 384 -7.61 -32.04 28.03
C VAL A 384 -9.05 -32.53 28.00
N GLU A 385 -9.65 -32.62 26.82
CA GLU A 385 -11.00 -33.14 26.61
C GLU A 385 -11.11 -34.61 26.99
N ALA A 386 -10.14 -35.44 26.58
CA ALA A 386 -10.07 -36.86 26.96
C ALA A 386 -9.99 -37.04 28.49
N VAL A 387 -9.05 -36.34 29.15
CA VAL A 387 -8.89 -36.39 30.61
C VAL A 387 -10.16 -35.92 31.33
N TYR A 388 -10.83 -34.89 30.80
CA TYR A 388 -12.10 -34.42 31.36
C TYR A 388 -13.21 -35.48 31.27
N GLN A 389 -13.33 -36.19 30.14
CA GLN A 389 -14.34 -37.24 30.00
C GLN A 389 -14.05 -38.42 30.92
N GLU A 390 -12.78 -38.84 31.03
CA GLU A 390 -12.38 -39.91 31.94
C GLU A 390 -12.72 -39.57 33.40
N ALA A 391 -12.30 -38.38 33.86
CA ALA A 391 -12.61 -37.89 35.21
C ALA A 391 -14.12 -37.81 35.47
N LYS A 392 -14.90 -37.44 34.44
CA LYS A 392 -16.36 -37.37 34.53
C LYS A 392 -16.99 -38.76 34.65
N MET A 393 -16.47 -39.75 33.92
CA MET A 393 -16.92 -41.15 34.00
C MET A 393 -16.57 -41.76 35.37
N GLN A 394 -15.34 -41.59 35.85
CA GLN A 394 -14.92 -42.06 37.17
C GLN A 394 -15.79 -41.48 38.30
N ARG A 395 -16.15 -40.20 38.21
CA ARG A 395 -17.07 -39.57 39.18
C ARG A 395 -18.48 -40.17 39.14
N LYS A 396 -18.98 -40.54 37.97
CA LYS A 396 -20.29 -41.20 37.83
C LYS A 396 -20.29 -42.61 38.41
N MET A 397 -19.19 -43.36 38.29
CA MET A 397 -19.09 -44.72 38.84
C MET A 397 -18.91 -44.76 40.37
N ARG A 398 -18.45 -43.67 40.98
CA ARG A 398 -18.26 -43.53 42.44
C ARG A 398 -19.48 -42.96 43.17
N LYS A 399 -20.52 -42.55 42.43
CA LYS A 399 -21.82 -42.13 42.95
C LYS A 399 -22.81 -43.25 42.70
#